data_AF-A0A8T1YBY7-F1
#
_entry.id   AF-A0A8T1YBY7-F1
#
_cell.length_a   1.000
_cell.length_b   1.000
_cell.length_c   1.000
_cell.angle_alpha   90.00
_cell.angle_beta   90.00
_cell.angle_gamma   90.00
#
_symmetry.space_group_name_H-M   'P 1'
#
loop_
_entity.id
_entity.type
_entity.pdbx_description
1 polymer ?
#
loop_
_entity_poly.entity_id
_entity_poly.type
_entity_poly.pdbx_seq_one_letter_code
_entity_poly.pdbx_strand_id
1 'polypeptide(L)'
;MAKSLLMVMLVSIVMFYMARPIFSQEVHEDVVISPTPFEEANSPAMEYDMNLPHYSQKEIDFLKACVEKPSSICGGEIFQNVLDEKNLVTDECCRDILKIGKDCHLGLIKIIFSSYEYKNIASIPRSKQTWNDCVRRVGSKIGAPVSFETLN
;
A
#
# COMPACT_ATOMS: atom_id res chain seq x y z
N MET A 1 37.61 -32.01 7.03
CA MET A 1 37.48 -31.10 8.20
C MET A 1 36.47 -29.97 7.97
N ALA A 2 36.50 -29.25 6.83
CA ALA A 2 35.54 -28.16 6.54
C ALA A 2 34.05 -28.56 6.57
N LYS A 3 33.69 -29.76 6.11
CA LYS A 3 32.31 -30.28 6.15
C LYS A 3 31.77 -30.48 7.57
N SER A 4 32.64 -30.88 8.51
CA SER A 4 32.26 -31.06 9.92
C SER A 4 31.99 -29.72 10.59
N LEU A 5 32.83 -28.71 10.30
CA LEU A 5 32.66 -27.35 10.81
C LEU A 5 31.38 -26.69 10.29
N LEU A 6 31.04 -26.88 9.01
CA LEU A 6 29.78 -26.39 8.43
C LEU A 6 28.55 -26.98 9.13
N MET A 7 28.56 -28.29 9.44
CA MET A 7 27.45 -28.92 10.15
C MET A 7 27.30 -28.38 11.58
N VAL A 8 28.40 -28.15 12.29
CA VAL A 8 28.39 -27.58 13.65
C VAL A 8 27.84 -26.14 13.66
N MET A 9 28.21 -25.32 12.68
CA MET A 9 27.69 -23.96 12.56
C MET A 9 26.18 -23.93 12.29
N LEU A 10 25.68 -24.78 11.38
CA LEU A 10 24.25 -24.84 11.06
C LEU A 10 23.42 -25.28 12.27
N VAL A 11 23.88 -26.28 13.02
CA VAL A 11 23.21 -26.75 14.25
C VAL A 11 23.17 -25.65 15.29
N SER A 12 24.27 -24.90 15.46
CA SER A 12 24.34 -23.81 16.43
C SER A 12 23.35 -22.69 16.10
N ILE A 13 23.26 -22.31 14.82
CA ILE A 13 22.34 -21.28 14.33
C ILE A 13 20.89 -21.67 14.60
N VAL A 14 20.50 -22.92 14.27
CA VAL A 14 19.14 -23.43 14.53
C VAL A 14 18.83 -23.38 16.03
N MET A 15 19.76 -23.80 16.89
CA MET A 15 19.56 -23.75 18.35
C MET A 15 19.38 -22.32 18.87
N PHE A 16 20.11 -21.34 18.33
CA PHE A 16 19.91 -19.92 18.67
C PHE A 16 18.55 -19.39 18.22
N TYR A 17 18.04 -19.82 17.05
CA TYR A 17 16.71 -19.45 16.57
C TYR A 17 15.58 -20.12 17.37
N MET A 18 15.76 -21.36 17.83
CA MET A 18 14.77 -22.03 18.68
C MET A 18 14.80 -21.54 20.13
N ALA A 19 15.94 -21.03 20.62
CA ALA A 19 16.08 -20.47 21.97
C ALA A 19 15.62 -19.00 22.09
N ARG A 20 15.46 -18.29 20.97
CA ARG A 20 14.93 -16.93 20.93
C ARG A 20 13.59 -16.94 20.19
N PRO A 21 12.45 -16.98 20.89
CA PRO A 21 11.17 -16.76 20.23
C PRO A 21 11.15 -15.30 19.78
N ILE A 22 11.38 -15.06 18.49
CA ILE A 22 11.07 -13.77 17.89
C ILE A 22 9.54 -13.73 17.84
N PHE A 23 8.97 -12.82 18.63
CA PHE A 23 7.57 -12.40 18.60
C PHE A 23 6.54 -13.32 19.28
N SER A 24 6.44 -13.21 20.60
CA SER A 24 5.13 -13.02 21.25
C SER A 24 5.39 -12.41 22.63
N GLN A 25 5.48 -11.09 22.71
CA GLN A 25 5.33 -10.42 24.01
C GLN A 25 3.84 -10.37 24.30
N GLU A 26 3.32 -11.43 24.91
CA GLU A 26 2.10 -11.34 25.70
C GLU A 26 2.33 -10.26 26.76
N VAL A 27 1.52 -9.20 26.70
CA VAL A 27 1.42 -8.22 27.77
C VAL A 27 0.84 -8.96 28.96
N HIS A 28 1.73 -9.40 29.87
CA HIS A 28 1.30 -9.85 31.19
C HIS A 28 1.21 -8.62 32.09
N GLU A 29 -0.01 -8.46 32.60
CA GLU A 29 -0.50 -7.41 33.46
C GLU A 29 0.21 -7.42 34.83
N ASP A 30 0.14 -6.27 35.51
CA ASP A 30 0.63 -5.95 36.85
C ASP A 30 2.03 -5.33 36.97
N VAL A 31 2.14 -4.07 36.56
CA VAL A 31 3.02 -3.10 37.26
C VAL A 31 2.17 -1.89 37.62
N VAL A 32 1.90 -1.73 38.91
CA VAL A 32 1.29 -0.53 39.49
C VAL A 32 2.25 0.64 39.26
N ILE A 33 2.03 1.40 38.19
CA ILE A 33 2.75 2.64 37.89
C ILE A 33 2.04 3.78 38.61
N SER A 34 2.68 4.25 39.68
CA SER A 34 2.45 5.57 40.27
C SER A 34 2.49 6.65 39.18
N PRO A 35 1.66 7.71 39.23
CA PRO A 35 1.55 8.67 38.13
C PRO A 35 2.78 9.57 38.09
N THR A 36 3.85 9.10 37.44
CA THR A 36 4.86 9.98 36.86
C THR A 36 4.26 10.64 35.63
N PRO A 37 4.30 11.98 35.48
CA PRO A 37 3.87 12.64 34.25
C PRO A 37 4.61 12.01 33.07
N PHE A 38 3.87 11.35 32.19
CA PHE A 38 4.41 10.97 30.90
C PHE A 38 4.63 12.29 30.17
N GLU A 39 5.87 12.78 30.17
CA GLU A 39 6.31 13.75 29.18
C GLU A 39 6.13 13.04 27.83
N GLU A 40 5.00 13.32 27.20
CA GLU A 40 4.60 12.78 25.91
C GLU A 40 5.58 13.28 24.86
N ALA A 41 6.68 12.54 24.71
CA ALA A 41 7.67 12.82 23.69
C ALA A 41 7.00 12.66 22.32
N ASN A 42 6.91 13.78 21.56
CA ASN A 42 6.43 13.82 20.19
C ASN A 42 7.25 12.83 19.34
N SER A 43 6.80 11.59 19.27
CA SER A 43 7.46 10.59 18.44
C SER A 43 7.12 10.89 16.98
N PRO A 44 8.04 10.62 16.04
CA PRO A 44 7.73 10.63 14.60
C PRO A 44 6.50 9.78 14.27
N ALA A 45 6.20 8.82 15.15
CA ALA A 45 4.99 8.01 15.09
C ALA A 45 3.69 8.82 15.22
N MET A 46 3.61 9.62 16.28
CA MET A 46 2.45 10.45 16.58
C MET A 46 2.24 11.53 15.51
N GLU A 47 3.34 12.08 14.99
CA GLU A 47 3.28 13.04 13.87
C GLU A 47 2.75 12.39 12.58
N TYR A 48 3.11 11.14 12.26
CA TYR A 48 2.52 10.47 11.09
C TYR A 48 1.03 10.20 11.30
N ASP A 49 0.61 9.77 12.49
CA ASP A 49 -0.79 9.43 12.80
C ASP A 49 -1.69 10.66 12.71
N MET A 50 -1.23 11.81 13.21
CA MET A 50 -1.96 13.09 13.11
C MET A 50 -2.08 13.59 11.66
N ASN A 51 -1.16 13.21 10.78
CA ASN A 51 -1.12 13.67 9.39
C ASN A 51 -1.73 12.67 8.40
N LEU A 52 -2.13 11.47 8.85
CA LEU A 52 -2.79 10.50 7.99
C LEU A 52 -4.21 11.00 7.67
N PRO A 53 -4.67 10.94 6.41
CA PRO A 53 -6.07 11.23 6.13
C PRO A 53 -7.00 10.34 6.94
N HIS A 54 -7.91 10.97 7.69
CA HIS A 54 -8.89 10.25 8.50
C HIS A 54 -10.02 9.74 7.59
N TYR A 55 -10.06 8.43 7.34
CA TYR A 55 -11.12 7.79 6.56
C TYR A 55 -12.26 7.33 7.46
N SER A 56 -13.50 7.53 7.01
CA SER A 56 -14.67 6.92 7.64
C SER A 56 -14.67 5.40 7.44
N GLN A 57 -15.38 4.68 8.30
CA GLN A 57 -15.53 3.22 8.15
C GLN A 57 -16.11 2.85 6.78
N LYS A 58 -17.07 3.65 6.27
CA LYS A 58 -17.66 3.47 4.94
C LYS A 58 -16.62 3.59 3.82
N GLU A 59 -15.68 4.53 3.92
CA GLU A 59 -14.61 4.68 2.94
C GLU A 59 -13.64 3.49 3.01
N ILE A 60 -13.29 3.03 4.22
CA ILE A 60 -12.46 1.85 4.41
C ILE A 60 -13.11 0.61 3.79
N ASP A 61 -14.41 0.39 4.04
CA ASP A 61 -15.15 -0.76 3.51
C ASP A 61 -15.25 -0.70 1.98
N PHE A 62 -15.47 0.50 1.43
CA PHE A 62 -15.43 0.72 -0.02
C PHE A 62 -14.06 0.34 -0.61
N LEU A 63 -12.96 0.80 0.01
CA LEU A 63 -11.61 0.56 -0.49
C LEU A 63 -11.21 -0.92 -0.35
N LYS A 64 -11.64 -1.61 0.70
CA LYS A 64 -11.51 -3.08 0.82
C LYS A 64 -12.21 -3.80 -0.33
N ALA A 65 -13.47 -3.45 -0.60
CA ALA A 65 -14.22 -4.02 -1.72
C ALA A 65 -13.54 -3.75 -3.08
N CYS A 66 -12.79 -2.64 -3.22
CA CYS A 66 -11.98 -2.38 -4.41
C CYS A 66 -10.77 -3.31 -4.54
N VAL A 67 -10.06 -3.61 -3.45
CA VAL A 67 -8.91 -4.53 -3.47
C VAL A 67 -9.34 -5.98 -3.72
N GLU A 68 -10.53 -6.36 -3.26
CA GLU A 68 -11.10 -7.70 -3.47
C GLU A 68 -11.57 -7.96 -4.91
N LYS A 69 -11.72 -6.90 -5.72
CA LYS A 69 -12.08 -7.07 -7.14
C LYS A 69 -10.95 -7.83 -7.85
N PRO A 70 -11.28 -8.83 -8.68
CA PRO A 70 -10.28 -9.54 -9.46
C PRO A 70 -9.58 -8.55 -10.39
N SER A 71 -8.34 -8.24 -10.04
CA SER A 71 -7.44 -7.35 -10.78
C SER A 71 -6.17 -8.13 -11.09
N SER A 72 -5.65 -7.96 -12.30
CA SER A 72 -4.31 -8.44 -12.64
C SER A 72 -3.23 -7.59 -11.93
N ILE A 73 -1.97 -7.91 -12.19
CA ILE A 73 -0.71 -7.48 -11.51
C ILE A 73 -0.38 -5.97 -11.74
N CYS A 74 -1.38 -5.15 -12.09
CA CYS A 74 -1.22 -3.77 -12.55
C CYS A 74 -0.81 -2.76 -11.50
N GLY A 75 -0.87 -3.12 -10.21
CA GLY A 75 -0.46 -2.23 -9.13
C GLY A 75 0.96 -1.70 -9.34
N GLY A 76 1.88 -2.53 -9.81
CA GLY A 76 3.26 -2.13 -10.09
C GLY A 76 3.38 -1.13 -11.25
N GLU A 77 2.78 -1.43 -12.41
CA GLU A 77 2.80 -0.52 -13.57
C GLU A 77 2.18 0.84 -13.23
N ILE A 78 1.07 0.83 -12.49
CA ILE A 78 0.38 2.05 -12.10
C ILE A 78 1.19 2.85 -11.11
N PHE A 79 1.71 2.20 -10.08
CA PHE A 79 2.55 2.86 -9.10
C PHE A 79 3.76 3.53 -9.77
N GLN A 80 4.45 2.80 -10.65
CA GLN A 80 5.61 3.31 -11.39
C GLN A 80 5.26 4.41 -12.38
N ASN A 81 4.10 4.33 -13.05
CA ASN A 81 3.64 5.41 -13.91
C ASN A 81 3.30 6.68 -13.11
N VAL A 82 2.71 6.55 -11.93
CA VAL A 82 2.42 7.70 -11.07
C VAL A 82 3.69 8.33 -10.49
N LEU A 83 4.72 7.54 -10.17
CA LEU A 83 6.02 8.04 -9.71
C LEU A 83 6.76 8.82 -10.81
N ASP A 84 6.93 8.21 -11.97
CA ASP A 84 7.90 8.70 -12.96
C ASP A 84 7.27 9.25 -14.25
N GLU A 85 5.96 9.09 -14.46
CA GLU A 85 5.18 9.54 -15.64
C GLU A 85 5.68 9.03 -17.01
N LYS A 86 6.76 8.24 -17.01
CA LYS A 86 7.45 7.73 -18.20
C LYS A 86 7.10 6.29 -18.51
N ASN A 87 6.50 5.57 -17.55
CA ASN A 87 6.23 4.14 -17.67
C ASN A 87 4.87 3.90 -18.31
N LEU A 88 4.85 3.38 -19.54
CA LEU A 88 3.60 3.10 -20.24
C LEU A 88 2.85 1.95 -19.56
N VAL A 89 1.66 2.26 -19.06
CA VAL A 89 0.69 1.25 -18.61
C VAL A 89 0.24 0.43 -19.80
N THR A 90 0.32 -0.89 -19.71
CA THR A 90 -0.05 -1.81 -20.79
C THR A 90 -1.55 -1.76 -21.09
N ASP A 91 -1.94 -2.18 -22.29
CA ASP A 91 -3.35 -2.28 -22.67
C ASP A 91 -4.11 -3.33 -21.84
N GLU A 92 -3.43 -4.38 -21.38
CA GLU A 92 -3.96 -5.34 -20.42
C GLU A 92 -4.29 -4.66 -19.11
N CYS A 93 -3.33 -3.93 -18.55
CA CYS A 93 -3.57 -3.19 -17.32
C CYS A 93 -4.63 -2.12 -17.44
N CYS A 94 -4.69 -1.44 -18.58
CA CYS A 94 -5.79 -0.52 -18.84
C CYS A 94 -7.16 -1.22 -18.84
N ARG A 95 -7.29 -2.42 -19.41
CA ARG A 95 -8.58 -3.14 -19.36
C ARG A 95 -8.97 -3.46 -17.92
N ASP A 96 -8.02 -3.84 -17.08
CA ASP A 96 -8.32 -4.26 -15.71
C ASP A 96 -8.60 -3.07 -14.79
N ILE A 97 -7.88 -1.96 -14.95
CA ILE A 97 -8.18 -0.70 -14.24
C ILE A 97 -9.59 -0.20 -14.59
N LEU A 98 -9.96 -0.26 -15.87
CA LEU A 98 -11.30 0.17 -16.28
C LEU A 98 -12.40 -0.76 -15.76
N LYS A 99 -12.13 -2.08 -15.64
CA LYS A 99 -13.07 -3.05 -15.06
C LYS A 99 -13.26 -2.88 -13.55
N ILE A 100 -12.19 -2.58 -12.79
CA ILE A 100 -12.35 -2.33 -11.34
C ILE A 100 -13.15 -1.06 -11.08
N GLY A 101 -13.11 -0.12 -12.02
CA GLY A 101 -13.85 1.13 -11.99
C GLY A 101 -13.03 2.29 -11.47
N LYS A 102 -13.43 3.49 -11.89
CA LYS A 102 -12.71 4.73 -11.64
C LYS A 102 -12.48 5.00 -10.16
N ASP A 103 -13.55 4.95 -9.38
CA ASP A 103 -13.50 5.36 -7.98
C ASP A 103 -12.60 4.41 -7.17
N CYS A 104 -12.57 3.13 -7.55
CA CYS A 104 -11.60 2.18 -7.01
C CYS A 104 -10.17 2.55 -7.39
N HIS A 105 -9.90 2.82 -8.67
CA HIS A 105 -8.57 3.22 -9.12
C HIS A 105 -8.06 4.48 -8.40
N LEU A 106 -8.84 5.56 -8.40
CA LEU A 106 -8.44 6.83 -7.80
C LEU A 106 -8.38 6.74 -6.27
N GLY A 107 -9.30 6.01 -5.63
CA GLY A 107 -9.31 5.81 -4.19
C GLY A 107 -8.09 5.06 -3.68
N LEU A 108 -7.70 3.98 -4.37
CA LEU A 108 -6.49 3.22 -4.03
C LEU A 108 -5.22 4.04 -4.23
N ILE A 109 -5.14 4.82 -5.31
CA ILE A 109 -4.01 5.74 -5.53
C ILE A 109 -3.93 6.79 -4.44
N LYS A 110 -5.07 7.36 -4.04
CA LYS A 110 -5.12 8.33 -2.95
C LYS A 110 -4.52 7.76 -1.67
N ILE A 111 -4.91 6.56 -1.25
CA ILE A 111 -4.35 5.94 -0.04
C ILE A 111 -2.84 5.76 -0.16
N ILE A 112 -2.39 5.07 -1.22
CA ILE A 112 -0.97 4.70 -1.38
C ILE A 112 -0.09 5.94 -1.35
N PHE A 113 -0.50 7.00 -2.02
CA PHE A 113 0.27 8.24 -2.13
C PHE A 113 -0.01 9.24 -1.00
N SER A 114 -0.90 8.92 -0.05
CA SER A 114 -1.06 9.72 1.18
C SER A 114 0.00 9.40 2.23
N SER A 115 0.79 8.34 2.04
CA SER A 115 1.87 8.01 2.97
C SER A 115 2.95 9.09 2.98
N TYR A 116 3.67 9.20 4.10
CA TYR A 116 4.71 10.21 4.29
C TYR A 116 5.76 10.21 3.16
N GLU A 117 6.10 9.03 2.63
CA GLU A 117 7.09 8.83 1.57
C GLU A 117 6.67 9.46 0.23
N TYR A 118 5.37 9.49 -0.06
CA TYR A 118 4.86 9.82 -1.40
C TYR A 118 3.93 11.04 -1.42
N LYS A 119 3.65 11.66 -0.27
CA LYS A 119 2.68 12.77 -0.12
C LYS A 119 2.91 13.98 -1.03
N ASN A 120 4.15 14.20 -1.49
CA ASN A 120 4.52 15.33 -2.34
C ASN A 120 4.38 15.03 -3.84
N ILE A 121 3.98 13.81 -4.22
CA ILE A 121 3.80 13.41 -5.60
C ILE A 121 2.40 13.83 -6.06
N ALA A 122 2.31 14.39 -7.26
CA ALA A 122 1.05 14.77 -7.91
C ALA A 122 0.28 13.53 -8.38
N SER A 123 -0.04 12.63 -7.46
CA SER A 123 -0.52 11.28 -7.73
C SER A 123 -1.90 11.26 -8.37
N ILE A 124 -2.82 12.09 -7.88
CA ILE A 124 -4.19 12.18 -8.38
C ILE A 124 -4.24 12.74 -9.81
N PRO A 125 -3.61 13.88 -10.16
CA PRO A 125 -3.56 14.35 -11.54
C PRO A 125 -2.97 13.31 -12.51
N ARG A 126 -1.84 12.68 -12.14
CA ARG A 126 -1.19 11.66 -12.96
C ARG A 126 -2.06 10.42 -13.16
N SER A 127 -2.70 9.94 -12.10
CA SER A 127 -3.61 8.80 -12.17
C SER A 127 -4.86 9.10 -13.01
N LYS A 128 -5.41 10.33 -12.96
CA LYS A 128 -6.48 10.75 -13.87
C LYS A 128 -6.03 10.74 -15.34
N GLN A 129 -4.82 11.19 -15.62
CA GLN A 129 -4.26 11.11 -16.98
C GLN A 129 -4.12 9.65 -17.44
N THR A 130 -3.61 8.77 -16.58
CA THR A 130 -3.56 7.32 -16.85
C THR A 130 -4.94 6.76 -17.16
N TRP A 131 -5.94 7.11 -16.34
CA TRP A 131 -7.32 6.69 -16.56
C TRP A 131 -7.82 7.11 -17.93
N ASN A 132 -7.66 8.39 -18.30
CA ASN A 132 -8.06 8.93 -19.60
C ASN A 132 -7.35 8.23 -20.76
N ASP A 133 -6.06 7.95 -20.60
CA ASP A 133 -5.28 7.22 -21.59
C ASP A 133 -5.76 5.78 -21.77
N CYS A 134 -6.17 5.12 -20.69
CA CYS A 134 -6.78 3.80 -20.74
C CYS A 134 -8.16 3.84 -21.43
N VAL A 135 -9.04 4.78 -21.05
CA VAL A 135 -10.35 4.97 -21.69
C VAL A 135 -10.18 5.15 -23.20
N ARG A 136 -9.24 6.01 -23.62
CA ARG A 136 -8.95 6.27 -25.02
C ARG A 136 -8.47 5.02 -25.79
N ARG A 137 -7.60 4.20 -25.18
CA ARG A 137 -6.98 3.05 -25.86
C ARG A 137 -7.89 1.82 -25.92
N VAL A 138 -8.59 1.53 -24.83
CA VAL A 138 -9.31 0.24 -24.67
C VAL A 138 -10.74 0.38 -24.16
N GLY A 139 -11.23 1.61 -23.89
CA GLY A 139 -12.56 1.84 -23.32
C GLY A 139 -13.72 1.33 -24.18
N SER A 140 -13.59 1.34 -25.51
CA SER A 140 -14.60 0.78 -26.42
C SER A 140 -14.65 -0.76 -26.41
N LYS A 141 -13.64 -1.43 -25.87
CA LYS A 141 -13.46 -2.90 -25.94
C LYS A 141 -13.92 -3.65 -24.69
N ILE A 142 -14.25 -2.93 -23.62
CA ILE A 142 -14.56 -3.51 -22.30
C ILE A 142 -16.05 -3.71 -22.04
N GLY A 143 -16.93 -3.24 -22.93
CA GLY A 143 -18.38 -3.49 -22.86
C GLY A 143 -19.13 -2.84 -21.69
N ALA A 144 -18.43 -2.09 -20.83
CA ALA A 144 -18.99 -1.33 -19.72
C ALA A 144 -18.92 0.18 -20.03
N PRO A 145 -19.90 0.98 -19.57
CA PRO A 145 -19.83 2.43 -19.73
C PRO A 145 -18.64 2.99 -18.94
N VAL A 146 -17.71 3.62 -19.65
CA VAL A 146 -16.54 4.33 -19.09
C VAL A 146 -16.49 5.74 -19.62
N SER A 147 -16.09 6.69 -18.76
CA SER A 147 -16.00 8.11 -19.08
C SER A 147 -14.61 8.67 -18.78
N PHE A 148 -14.25 9.75 -19.47
CA PHE A 148 -13.06 10.53 -19.16
C PHE A 148 -13.22 11.33 -17.86
N GLU A 149 -12.09 11.62 -17.22
CA GLU A 149 -11.96 12.47 -16.04
C GLU A 149 -11.41 13.85 -16.36
N THR A 150 -11.88 14.84 -15.60
CA THR A 150 -11.39 16.21 -15.72
C THR A 150 -10.05 16.38 -15.00
N LEU A 151 -9.08 16.92 -15.74
CA LEU A 151 -7.76 17.29 -15.26
C LEU A 151 -7.86 18.70 -14.67
N ASN A 152 -8.13 18.79 -13.36
CA ASN A 152 -8.14 20.03 -12.59
C ASN A 152 -7.02 19.94 -11.55
#